data_AF-A0A0W1JJZ7-F1
#
_entry.id   AF-A0A0W1JJZ7-F1
#
_cell.length_a   1.000
_cell.length_b   1.000
_cell.length_c   1.000
_cell.angle_alpha   90.00
_cell.angle_beta   90.00
_cell.angle_gamma   90.00
#
_symmetry.space_group_name_H-M   'P 1'
#
loop_
_entity.id
_entity.type
_entity.pdbx_description
1 polymer ?
#
loop_
_entity_poly.entity_id
_entity_poly.type
_entity_poly.pdbx_seq_one_letter_code
_entity_poly.pdbx_strand_id
1 'polypeptide(L)'
;MEGTLENLQQLVIFALLALGLYIVGCVKLKKALMGWTWQAVFLSALIFLEGVKESEWEILAIALLSLLIKGGVIPWVLKRTADLSHTQWVGEVFLHRTSSLVAAAALTILAYAITQPLLSLVEPALRNGLAIAFALLFYGLLLMVIRKVALVQVVGILLIDNGIFLAGFLLTSGMPLLVEVGVIFDVLIGVLILGVLAQRMILKFDSLNVERLNSLKG
;
A
#
# COMPACT_ATOMS: atom_id res chain seq x y z
N MET A 1 -11.80 -23.01 18.62
CA MET A 1 -12.10 -22.06 17.52
C MET A 1 -11.14 -20.87 17.51
N GLU A 2 -10.52 -20.49 18.65
CA GLU A 2 -9.52 -19.41 18.70
C GLU A 2 -8.29 -19.69 17.81
N GLY A 3 -7.65 -20.86 17.94
CA GLY A 3 -6.46 -21.19 17.15
C GLY A 3 -6.67 -21.23 15.62
N THR A 4 -7.90 -21.49 15.13
CA THR A 4 -8.18 -21.42 13.69
C THR A 4 -8.25 -19.99 13.17
N LEU A 5 -8.71 -19.05 13.99
CA LEU A 5 -8.82 -17.64 13.63
C LEU A 5 -7.45 -16.96 13.63
N GLU A 6 -6.61 -17.25 14.63
CA GLU A 6 -5.23 -16.76 14.71
C GLU A 6 -4.40 -17.20 13.49
N ASN A 7 -4.51 -18.48 13.10
CA ASN A 7 -3.86 -18.99 11.89
C ASN A 7 -4.32 -18.25 10.63
N LEU A 8 -5.62 -17.94 10.53
CA LEU A 8 -6.17 -17.19 9.40
C LEU A 8 -5.61 -15.76 9.36
N GLN A 9 -5.55 -15.06 10.49
CA GLN A 9 -4.97 -13.72 10.57
C GLN A 9 -3.50 -13.70 10.17
N GLN A 10 -2.71 -14.68 10.63
CA GLN A 10 -1.31 -14.81 10.23
C GLN A 10 -1.17 -15.04 8.73
N LEU A 11 -2.00 -15.92 8.14
CA LEU A 11 -2.01 -16.15 6.70
C LEU A 11 -2.32 -14.87 5.91
N VAL A 12 -3.30 -14.08 6.37
CA VAL A 12 -3.63 -12.79 5.75
C VAL A 12 -2.46 -11.82 5.85
N ILE A 13 -1.82 -11.71 7.02
CA ILE A 13 -0.65 -10.87 7.25
C ILE A 13 0.52 -11.27 6.32
N PHE A 14 0.81 -12.56 6.18
CA PHE A 14 1.82 -13.05 5.24
C PHE A 14 1.44 -12.77 3.78
N ALA A 15 0.16 -12.86 3.43
CA ALA A 15 -0.32 -12.49 2.10
C ALA A 15 -0.10 -11.00 1.82
N LEU A 16 -0.28 -10.12 2.80
CA LEU A 16 0.02 -8.68 2.65
C LEU A 16 1.49 -8.43 2.33
N LEU A 17 2.41 -9.11 3.02
CA LEU A 17 3.85 -9.04 2.75
C LEU A 17 4.19 -9.56 1.35
N ALA A 18 3.66 -10.74 0.99
CA ALA A 18 3.89 -11.36 -0.31
C ALA A 18 3.39 -10.49 -1.47
N LEU A 19 2.22 -9.86 -1.30
CA LEU A 19 1.68 -8.89 -2.27
C LEU A 19 2.55 -7.63 -2.34
N GLY A 20 3.06 -7.13 -1.22
CA GLY A 20 4.03 -6.02 -1.20
C GLY A 20 5.28 -6.33 -2.03
N LEU A 21 5.91 -7.49 -1.80
CA LEU A 21 7.06 -7.96 -2.58
C LEU A 21 6.72 -8.14 -4.07
N TYR A 22 5.55 -8.70 -4.36
CA TYR A 22 5.06 -8.87 -5.73
C TYR A 22 4.95 -7.52 -6.46
N ILE A 23 4.41 -6.49 -5.80
CA ILE A 23 4.27 -5.15 -6.37
C ILE A 23 5.64 -4.55 -6.67
N VAL A 24 6.62 -4.68 -5.76
CA VAL A 24 8.00 -4.20 -5.99
C VAL A 24 8.62 -4.84 -7.24
N GLY A 25 8.42 -6.15 -7.41
CA GLY A 25 8.94 -6.92 -8.54
C GLY A 25 8.19 -6.73 -9.87
N CYS A 26 7.05 -6.03 -9.87
CA CYS A 26 6.24 -5.84 -11.07
C CYS A 26 6.92 -4.95 -12.12
N VAL A 27 6.67 -5.30 -13.39
CA VAL A 27 7.14 -4.53 -14.55
C VAL A 27 5.99 -3.92 -15.35
N LYS A 28 4.77 -4.45 -15.21
CA LYS A 28 3.56 -3.89 -15.82
C LYS A 28 2.76 -3.14 -14.77
N LEU A 29 2.34 -1.91 -15.09
CA LEU A 29 1.58 -1.05 -14.16
C LEU A 29 0.27 -1.72 -13.74
N LYS A 30 -0.44 -2.32 -14.69
CA LYS A 30 -1.69 -3.07 -14.42
C LYS A 30 -1.51 -4.19 -13.39
N LYS A 31 -0.36 -4.88 -13.39
CA LYS A 31 -0.07 -5.93 -12.41
C LYS A 31 0.22 -5.36 -11.03
N ALA A 32 0.97 -4.26 -10.96
CA ALA A 32 1.21 -3.54 -9.70
C ALA A 32 -0.10 -3.03 -9.09
N LEU A 33 -0.98 -2.41 -9.89
CA LEU A 33 -2.30 -1.94 -9.46
C LEU A 33 -3.18 -3.09 -8.98
N MET A 34 -3.20 -4.21 -9.70
CA MET A 34 -3.99 -5.39 -9.30
C MET A 34 -3.45 -6.04 -8.03
N GLY A 35 -2.12 -6.12 -7.87
CA GLY A 35 -1.48 -6.58 -6.63
C GLY A 35 -1.84 -5.69 -5.44
N TRP A 36 -1.81 -4.38 -5.63
CA TRP A 36 -2.24 -3.43 -4.61
C TRP A 36 -3.74 -3.54 -4.28
N THR A 37 -4.59 -3.73 -5.28
CA THR A 37 -6.04 -3.94 -5.08
C THR A 37 -6.29 -5.19 -4.24
N TRP A 38 -5.62 -6.30 -4.54
CA TRP A 38 -5.70 -7.50 -3.71
C TRP A 38 -5.20 -7.24 -2.30
N GLN A 39 -4.10 -6.49 -2.15
CA GLN A 39 -3.56 -6.14 -0.83
C GLN A 39 -4.58 -5.35 0.00
N ALA A 40 -5.29 -4.41 -0.61
CA ALA A 40 -6.38 -3.68 0.03
C ALA A 40 -7.52 -4.61 0.45
N VAL A 41 -7.94 -5.56 -0.40
CA VAL A 41 -8.97 -6.55 -0.06
C VAL A 41 -8.56 -7.42 1.12
N PHE A 42 -7.33 -7.92 1.15
CA PHE A 42 -6.80 -8.71 2.27
C PHE A 42 -6.73 -7.88 3.56
N LEU A 43 -6.36 -6.60 3.46
CA LEU A 43 -6.33 -5.70 4.61
C LEU A 43 -7.74 -5.47 5.16
N SER A 44 -8.73 -5.21 4.30
CA SER A 44 -10.13 -5.09 4.71
C SER A 44 -10.67 -6.38 5.32
N ALA A 45 -10.28 -7.55 4.79
CA ALA A 45 -10.63 -8.84 5.36
C ALA A 45 -10.03 -9.04 6.75
N LEU A 46 -8.78 -8.61 6.98
CA LEU A 46 -8.14 -8.65 8.31
C LEU A 46 -8.94 -7.84 9.32
N ILE A 47 -9.32 -6.61 8.95
CA ILE A 47 -10.09 -5.72 9.85
C ILE A 47 -11.49 -6.30 10.11
N PHE A 48 -12.13 -6.86 9.07
CA PHE A 48 -13.44 -7.50 9.21
C PHE A 48 -13.39 -8.67 10.20
N LEU A 49 -12.37 -9.54 10.10
CA LEU A 49 -12.20 -10.66 11.03
C LEU A 49 -12.06 -10.18 12.49
N GLU A 50 -11.33 -9.10 12.72
CA GLU A 50 -11.21 -8.52 14.07
C GLU A 50 -12.52 -7.87 14.53
N GLY A 51 -13.24 -7.15 13.64
CA GLY A 51 -14.52 -6.55 13.97
C GLY A 51 -15.59 -7.57 14.36
N VAL A 52 -15.57 -8.77 13.74
CA VAL A 52 -16.44 -9.89 14.15
C VAL A 52 -16.03 -10.44 15.51
N LYS A 53 -14.72 -10.50 15.81
CA LYS A 53 -14.20 -11.00 17.09
C LYS A 53 -14.55 -10.07 18.26
N GLU A 54 -14.34 -8.77 18.09
CA GLU A 54 -14.62 -7.75 19.11
C GLU A 54 -16.13 -7.40 19.20
N SER A 55 -16.95 -7.85 18.24
CA SER A 55 -18.38 -7.47 18.12
C SER A 55 -18.62 -5.95 18.03
N GLU A 56 -17.62 -5.23 17.51
CA GLU A 56 -17.60 -3.77 17.38
C GLU A 56 -18.09 -3.35 15.99
N TRP A 57 -19.26 -2.73 15.92
CA TRP A 57 -19.86 -2.27 14.67
C TRP A 57 -19.02 -1.20 13.95
N GLU A 58 -18.27 -0.41 14.71
CA GLU A 58 -17.37 0.62 14.17
C GLU A 58 -16.25 0.01 13.32
N ILE A 59 -15.67 -1.10 13.77
CA ILE A 59 -14.59 -1.83 13.07
C ILE A 59 -15.13 -2.50 11.79
N LEU A 60 -16.37 -3.01 11.82
CA LEU A 60 -17.03 -3.57 10.63
C LEU A 60 -17.36 -2.50 9.59
N ALA A 61 -17.85 -1.34 10.03
CA ALA A 61 -18.13 -0.20 9.14
C ALA A 61 -16.86 0.28 8.44
N ILE A 62 -15.76 0.35 9.19
CA ILE A 62 -14.41 0.58 8.69
C ILE A 62 -14.02 -0.43 7.62
N ALA A 63 -14.14 -1.74 7.90
CA ALA A 63 -13.70 -2.77 6.97
C ALA A 63 -14.45 -2.66 5.64
N LEU A 64 -15.74 -2.37 5.70
CA LEU A 64 -16.58 -2.12 4.53
C LEU A 64 -16.16 -0.84 3.78
N LEU A 65 -15.95 0.27 4.49
CA LEU A 65 -15.52 1.54 3.90
C LEU A 65 -14.17 1.40 3.19
N SER A 66 -13.20 0.77 3.86
CA SER A 66 -11.88 0.45 3.34
C SER A 66 -11.99 -0.38 2.05
N LEU A 67 -12.84 -1.42 2.05
CA LEU A 67 -13.05 -2.28 0.90
C LEU A 67 -13.67 -1.51 -0.29
N LEU A 68 -14.67 -0.68 -0.04
CA LEU A 68 -15.33 0.10 -1.10
C LEU A 68 -14.38 1.12 -1.72
N ILE A 69 -13.60 1.83 -0.90
CA ILE A 69 -12.72 2.89 -1.38
C ILE A 69 -11.43 2.32 -1.96
N LYS A 70 -10.68 1.52 -1.19
CA LYS A 70 -9.39 0.99 -1.61
C LYS A 70 -9.51 -0.21 -2.56
N GLY A 71 -10.54 -1.03 -2.39
CA GLY A 71 -10.83 -2.16 -3.28
C GLY A 71 -11.60 -1.78 -4.55
N GLY A 72 -12.32 -0.65 -4.55
CA GLY A 72 -13.19 -0.24 -5.66
C GLY A 72 -12.79 1.09 -6.29
N VAL A 73 -12.97 2.20 -5.56
CA VAL A 73 -12.84 3.58 -6.08
C VAL A 73 -11.41 3.88 -6.56
N ILE A 74 -10.41 3.68 -5.71
CA ILE A 74 -9.01 4.01 -6.04
C ILE A 74 -8.52 3.19 -7.25
N PRO A 75 -8.68 1.85 -7.30
CA PRO A 75 -8.30 1.07 -8.47
C PRO A 75 -8.99 1.53 -9.75
N TRP A 76 -10.27 1.90 -9.68
CA TRP A 76 -11.02 2.42 -10.81
C TRP A 76 -10.43 3.73 -11.34
N VAL A 77 -10.14 4.70 -10.44
CA VAL A 77 -9.51 5.98 -10.80
C VAL A 77 -8.14 5.73 -11.43
N LEU A 78 -7.28 4.94 -10.80
CA LEU A 78 -5.93 4.70 -11.29
C LEU A 78 -5.89 3.94 -12.62
N LYS A 79 -6.78 2.97 -12.80
CA LYS A 79 -6.93 2.25 -14.06
C LYS A 79 -7.38 3.20 -15.17
N ARG A 80 -8.38 4.04 -14.90
CA ARG A 80 -8.86 5.02 -15.87
C ARG A 80 -7.75 6.00 -16.27
N THR A 81 -6.97 6.49 -15.31
CA THR A 81 -5.83 7.38 -15.58
C THR A 81 -4.74 6.67 -16.39
N ALA A 82 -4.44 5.40 -16.09
CA ALA A 82 -3.47 4.61 -16.85
C ALA A 82 -3.91 4.35 -18.31
N ASP A 83 -5.20 4.08 -18.52
CA ASP A 83 -5.78 3.85 -19.85
C ASP A 83 -5.75 5.13 -20.69
N LEU A 84 -6.07 6.29 -20.09
CA LEU A 84 -6.02 7.61 -20.74
C LEU A 84 -4.59 8.02 -21.15
N SER A 85 -3.58 7.56 -20.40
CA SER A 85 -2.18 7.94 -20.62
C SER A 85 -1.40 6.93 -21.47
N HIS A 86 -2.07 5.91 -22.01
CA HIS A 86 -1.47 4.76 -22.72
C HIS A 86 -0.26 4.13 -21.98
N THR A 87 -0.22 4.28 -20.65
CA THR A 87 0.95 3.90 -19.86
C THR A 87 0.83 2.45 -19.42
N GLN A 88 1.52 1.55 -20.12
CA GLN A 88 1.43 0.12 -19.88
C GLN A 88 2.53 -0.42 -18.94
N TRP A 89 3.62 0.32 -18.81
CA TRP A 89 4.84 -0.13 -18.16
C TRP A 89 5.13 0.70 -16.91
N VAL A 90 5.82 0.07 -15.96
CA VAL A 90 6.30 0.72 -14.73
C VAL A 90 7.47 1.70 -15.03
N GLY A 91 7.86 1.81 -16.31
CA GLY A 91 8.82 2.76 -16.85
C GLY A 91 10.27 2.41 -16.57
N GLU A 92 11.16 3.36 -16.87
CA GLU A 92 12.57 3.28 -16.51
C GLU A 92 12.73 3.09 -14.99
N VAL A 93 13.69 2.24 -14.63
CA VAL A 93 13.94 1.84 -13.25
C VAL A 93 15.38 2.16 -12.92
N PHE A 94 15.61 2.86 -11.81
CA PHE A 94 16.99 3.08 -11.33
C PHE A 94 17.68 1.77 -10.91
N LEU A 95 16.90 0.77 -10.46
CA LEU A 95 17.40 -0.55 -10.10
C LEU A 95 16.80 -1.65 -10.99
N HIS A 96 17.61 -2.62 -11.40
CA HIS A 96 17.13 -3.83 -12.07
C HIS A 96 16.14 -4.58 -11.16
N ARG A 97 15.25 -5.40 -11.76
CA ARG A 97 14.22 -6.14 -11.01
C ARG A 97 14.83 -6.94 -9.86
N THR A 98 15.90 -7.68 -10.10
CA THR A 98 16.55 -8.52 -9.08
C THR A 98 17.09 -7.69 -7.93
N SER A 99 17.74 -6.55 -8.20
CA SER A 99 18.29 -5.71 -7.14
C SER A 99 17.19 -4.99 -6.36
N SER A 100 16.05 -4.64 -6.98
CA SER A 100 14.89 -4.12 -6.26
C SER A 100 14.29 -5.13 -5.28
N LEU A 101 14.27 -6.42 -5.64
CA LEU A 101 13.78 -7.49 -4.76
C LEU A 101 14.77 -7.79 -3.62
N VAL A 102 16.07 -7.77 -3.90
CA VAL A 102 17.11 -7.90 -2.86
C VAL A 102 17.02 -6.73 -1.87
N ALA A 103 16.85 -5.50 -2.37
CA ALA A 103 16.65 -4.32 -1.53
C ALA A 103 15.37 -4.46 -0.68
N ALA A 104 14.26 -4.92 -1.28
CA ALA A 104 13.03 -5.18 -0.53
C ALA A 104 13.23 -6.26 0.56
N ALA A 105 13.92 -7.35 0.26
CA ALA A 105 14.24 -8.38 1.26
C ALA A 105 15.09 -7.82 2.42
N ALA A 106 16.10 -7.00 2.12
CA ALA A 106 16.90 -6.32 3.13
C ALA A 106 16.06 -5.36 3.98
N LEU A 107 15.14 -4.61 3.36
CA LEU A 107 14.21 -3.73 4.06
C LEU A 107 13.23 -4.52 4.95
N THR A 108 12.83 -5.74 4.57
CA THR A 108 12.06 -6.63 5.46
C THR A 108 12.86 -6.95 6.72
N ILE A 109 14.12 -7.37 6.57
CA ILE A 109 14.98 -7.70 7.71
C ILE A 109 15.15 -6.47 8.61
N LEU A 110 15.37 -5.30 8.01
CA LEU A 110 15.44 -4.04 8.74
C LEU A 110 14.14 -3.74 9.49
N ALA A 111 12.98 -3.93 8.86
CA ALA A 111 11.67 -3.73 9.48
C ALA A 111 11.51 -4.62 10.73
N TYR A 112 11.87 -5.90 10.64
CA TYR A 112 11.86 -6.77 11.82
C TYR A 112 12.79 -6.25 12.92
N ALA A 113 14.02 -5.85 12.57
CA ALA A 113 14.99 -5.35 13.54
C ALA A 113 14.49 -4.10 14.30
N ILE A 114 13.92 -3.12 13.59
CA ILE A 114 13.43 -1.87 14.21
C ILE A 114 12.15 -2.06 15.02
N THR A 115 11.32 -3.06 14.67
CA THR A 115 10.06 -3.31 15.40
C THR A 115 10.24 -4.15 16.65
N GLN A 116 11.40 -4.79 16.87
CA GLN A 116 11.69 -5.60 18.07
C GLN A 116 11.28 -4.91 19.39
N PRO A 117 11.62 -3.63 19.64
CA PRO A 117 11.28 -2.97 20.90
C PRO A 117 9.78 -2.73 21.09
N LEU A 118 9.01 -2.71 19.99
CA LEU A 118 7.58 -2.43 19.98
C LEU A 118 6.72 -3.71 20.11
N LEU A 119 7.33 -4.90 20.04
CA LEU A 119 6.61 -6.18 20.08
C LEU A 119 5.91 -6.46 21.42
N SER A 120 6.30 -5.77 22.49
CA SER A 120 5.62 -5.84 23.80
C SER A 120 4.26 -5.15 23.81
N LEU A 121 4.00 -4.25 22.86
CA LEU A 121 2.75 -3.50 22.74
C LEU A 121 1.69 -4.22 21.89
N VAL A 122 2.05 -5.34 21.25
CA VAL A 122 1.19 -6.06 20.31
C VAL A 122 0.94 -7.47 20.82
N GLU A 123 -0.29 -7.97 20.64
CA GLU A 123 -0.66 -9.34 20.96
C GLU A 123 0.29 -10.36 20.31
N PRO A 124 0.68 -11.44 21.02
CA PRO A 124 1.63 -12.43 20.52
C PRO A 124 1.28 -12.98 19.12
N ALA A 125 0.00 -13.21 18.84
CA ALA A 125 -0.49 -13.74 17.56
C ALA A 125 -0.25 -12.79 16.38
N LEU A 126 -0.16 -11.48 16.64
CA LEU A 126 -0.12 -10.40 15.65
C LEU A 126 1.25 -9.68 15.56
N ARG A 127 2.24 -10.08 16.36
CA ARG A 127 3.58 -9.47 16.39
C ARG A 127 4.26 -9.36 15.02
N ASN A 128 4.10 -10.38 14.17
CA ASN A 128 4.62 -10.35 12.81
C ASN A 128 3.98 -9.25 11.94
N GLY A 129 2.73 -8.90 12.24
CA GLY A 129 1.99 -7.87 11.53
C GLY A 129 2.65 -6.49 11.64
N LEU A 130 3.25 -6.14 12.77
CA LEU A 130 3.91 -4.85 12.95
C LEU A 130 5.18 -4.74 12.09
N ALA A 131 6.02 -5.77 12.09
CA ALA A 131 7.20 -5.83 11.22
C ALA A 131 6.79 -5.75 9.74
N ILE A 132 5.71 -6.44 9.36
CA ILE A 132 5.18 -6.42 7.99
C ILE A 132 4.62 -5.04 7.63
N ALA A 133 3.94 -4.36 8.55
CA ALA A 133 3.46 -3.00 8.36
C ALA A 133 4.61 -2.04 8.00
N PHE A 134 5.72 -2.11 8.74
CA PHE A 134 6.93 -1.34 8.45
C PHE A 134 7.61 -1.77 7.13
N ALA A 135 7.60 -3.06 6.80
CA ALA A 135 8.11 -3.54 5.51
C ALA A 135 7.31 -2.93 4.34
N LEU A 136 5.97 -2.89 4.44
CA LEU A 136 5.11 -2.25 3.42
C LEU A 136 5.41 -0.76 3.27
N LEU A 137 5.61 -0.06 4.39
CA LEU A 137 6.05 1.33 4.41
C LEU A 137 7.37 1.49 3.65
N PHE A 138 8.37 0.67 3.95
CA PHE A 138 9.65 0.72 3.25
C PHE A 138 9.57 0.33 1.78
N TYR A 139 8.69 -0.59 1.40
CA TYR A 139 8.47 -0.95 -0.01
C TYR A 139 7.86 0.20 -0.79
N GLY A 140 6.91 0.92 -0.18
CA GLY A 140 6.32 2.11 -0.77
C GLY A 140 7.35 3.22 -0.99
N LEU A 141 8.20 3.48 0.02
CA LEU A 141 9.34 4.40 -0.11
C LEU A 141 10.31 3.96 -1.21
N LEU A 142 10.70 2.68 -1.22
CA LEU A 142 11.59 2.12 -2.25
C LEU A 142 11.02 2.33 -3.65
N LEU A 143 9.73 2.04 -3.86
CA LEU A 143 9.08 2.26 -5.15
C LEU A 143 9.12 3.72 -5.59
N MET A 144 8.88 4.66 -4.69
CA MET A 144 8.94 6.09 -5.02
C MET A 144 10.36 6.54 -5.40
N VAL A 145 11.39 5.97 -4.78
CA VAL A 145 12.79 6.28 -5.09
C VAL A 145 13.21 5.68 -6.44
N ILE A 146 12.87 4.41 -6.70
CA ILE A 146 13.43 3.70 -7.85
C ILE A 146 12.61 3.87 -9.14
N ARG A 147 11.36 4.34 -9.06
CA ARG A 147 10.43 4.43 -10.19
C ARG A 147 10.13 5.87 -10.56
N LYS A 148 10.20 6.15 -11.86
CA LYS A 148 10.01 7.51 -12.41
C LYS A 148 8.62 7.76 -12.98
N VAL A 149 7.73 6.77 -12.96
CA VAL A 149 6.35 6.91 -13.49
C VAL A 149 5.43 7.36 -12.37
N ALA A 150 4.76 8.49 -12.55
CA ALA A 150 3.87 9.09 -11.54
C ALA A 150 2.84 8.10 -10.98
N LEU A 151 2.19 7.29 -11.84
CA LEU A 151 1.22 6.28 -11.40
C LEU A 151 1.84 5.17 -10.54
N VAL A 152 3.12 4.85 -10.74
CA VAL A 152 3.84 3.88 -9.91
C VAL A 152 4.22 4.51 -8.57
N GLN A 153 4.57 5.79 -8.56
CA GLN A 153 4.80 6.52 -7.32
C GLN A 153 3.52 6.57 -6.47
N VAL A 154 2.34 6.73 -7.10
CA VAL A 154 1.05 6.60 -6.40
C VAL A 154 0.92 5.22 -5.76
N VAL A 155 1.21 4.13 -6.50
CA VAL A 155 1.19 2.78 -5.90
C VAL A 155 2.15 2.67 -4.72
N GLY A 156 3.31 3.35 -4.78
CA GLY A 156 4.23 3.48 -3.66
C GLY A 156 3.61 4.19 -2.46
N ILE A 157 2.95 5.33 -2.66
CA ILE A 157 2.22 6.05 -1.61
C ILE A 157 1.14 5.16 -0.99
N LEU A 158 0.37 4.45 -1.82
CA LEU A 158 -0.69 3.57 -1.35
C LEU A 158 -0.17 2.34 -0.57
N LEU A 159 1.07 1.90 -0.85
CA LEU A 159 1.76 0.87 -0.06
C LEU A 159 2.17 1.41 1.32
N ILE A 160 2.69 2.65 1.37
CA ILE A 160 2.97 3.35 2.63
C ILE A 160 1.71 3.46 3.47
N ASP A 161 0.62 3.89 2.84
CA ASP A 161 -0.66 4.07 3.48
C ASP A 161 -1.18 2.77 4.11
N ASN A 162 -1.12 1.65 3.38
CA ASN A 162 -1.47 0.34 3.92
C ASN A 162 -0.55 -0.09 5.07
N GLY A 163 0.74 0.24 5.02
CA GLY A 163 1.69 -0.02 6.10
C GLY A 163 1.36 0.79 7.36
N ILE A 164 1.13 2.10 7.23
CA ILE A 164 0.74 2.97 8.35
C ILE A 164 -0.58 2.51 8.95
N PHE A 165 -1.56 2.21 8.10
CA PHE A 165 -2.86 1.71 8.53
C PHE A 165 -2.72 0.42 9.33
N LEU A 166 -1.98 -0.58 8.82
CA LEU A 166 -1.78 -1.85 9.52
C LEU A 166 -1.06 -1.63 10.86
N ALA A 167 -0.02 -0.79 10.90
CA ALA A 167 0.69 -0.48 12.15
C ALA A 167 -0.25 0.19 13.18
N GLY A 168 -1.04 1.17 12.76
CA GLY A 168 -2.02 1.84 13.60
C GLY A 168 -3.06 0.88 14.13
N PHE A 169 -3.66 0.06 13.25
CA PHE A 169 -4.62 -0.96 13.62
C PHE A 169 -4.09 -1.92 14.69
N LEU A 170 -2.84 -2.39 14.55
CA LEU A 170 -2.22 -3.31 15.48
C LEU A 170 -1.81 -2.69 16.82
N LEU A 171 -1.48 -1.40 16.83
CA LEU A 171 -1.01 -0.69 18.03
C LEU A 171 -2.13 -0.02 18.83
N THR A 172 -3.30 0.22 18.23
CA THR A 172 -4.36 1.01 18.85
C THR A 172 -5.61 0.23 19.23
N SER A 173 -5.65 -1.09 19.02
CA SER A 173 -6.69 -2.02 19.50
C SER A 173 -8.09 -1.39 19.64
N GLY A 174 -8.64 -0.79 18.57
CA GLY A 174 -9.98 -0.20 18.60
C GLY A 174 -10.12 1.31 18.41
N MET A 175 -9.04 2.08 18.16
CA MET A 175 -9.15 3.45 17.59
C MET A 175 -8.94 3.58 16.06
N PRO A 176 -9.32 2.62 15.20
CA PRO A 176 -9.04 2.72 13.77
C PRO A 176 -9.86 3.82 13.06
N LEU A 177 -10.99 4.29 13.62
CA LEU A 177 -11.88 5.25 12.92
C LEU A 177 -11.21 6.60 12.60
N LEU A 178 -10.60 7.26 13.60
CA LEU A 178 -9.97 8.57 13.38
C LEU A 178 -8.75 8.47 12.45
N VAL A 179 -7.97 7.40 12.60
CA VAL A 179 -6.80 7.13 11.76
C VAL A 179 -7.25 6.84 10.33
N GLU A 180 -8.26 6.00 10.15
CA GLU A 180 -8.71 5.58 8.83
C GLU A 180 -9.42 6.66 8.04
N VAL A 181 -10.27 7.47 8.69
CA VAL A 181 -10.90 8.61 8.01
C VAL A 181 -9.85 9.61 7.53
N GLY A 182 -8.84 9.90 8.36
CA GLY A 182 -7.72 10.77 7.98
C GLY A 182 -6.89 10.20 6.83
N VAL A 183 -6.54 8.92 6.91
CA VAL A 183 -5.75 8.16 5.90
C VAL A 183 -6.50 8.08 4.57
N ILE A 184 -7.78 7.68 4.60
CA ILE A 184 -8.62 7.62 3.40
C ILE A 184 -8.76 8.99 2.75
N PHE A 185 -8.96 10.03 3.56
CA PHE A 185 -9.07 11.39 3.05
C PHE A 185 -7.76 11.89 2.42
N ASP A 186 -6.62 11.65 3.08
CA ASP A 186 -5.30 12.02 2.56
C ASP A 186 -5.00 11.32 1.24
N VAL A 187 -5.28 10.01 1.16
CA VAL A 187 -5.12 9.24 -0.06
C VAL A 187 -6.05 9.72 -1.17
N LEU A 188 -7.32 10.01 -0.87
CA LEU A 188 -8.26 10.52 -1.87
C LEU A 188 -7.78 11.85 -2.45
N ILE A 189 -7.35 12.78 -1.60
CA ILE A 189 -6.78 14.06 -2.05
C ILE A 189 -5.50 13.83 -2.85
N GLY A 190 -4.59 12.98 -2.37
CA GLY A 190 -3.36 12.64 -3.06
C GLY A 190 -3.62 12.08 -4.47
N VAL A 191 -4.54 11.12 -4.59
CA VAL A 191 -4.92 10.51 -5.88
C VAL A 191 -5.60 11.53 -6.79
N LEU A 192 -6.47 12.41 -6.28
CA LEU A 192 -7.10 13.47 -7.07
C LEU A 192 -6.06 14.46 -7.62
N ILE A 193 -5.17 14.96 -6.76
CA ILE A 193 -4.09 15.87 -7.15
C ILE A 193 -3.21 15.18 -8.20
N LEU A 194 -2.83 13.92 -7.98
CA LEU A 194 -2.02 13.18 -8.94
C LEU A 194 -2.74 12.89 -10.25
N GLY A 195 -4.05 12.63 -10.23
CA GLY A 195 -4.85 12.52 -11.46
C GLY A 195 -4.80 13.80 -12.28
N VAL A 196 -4.98 14.96 -11.63
CA VAL A 196 -4.90 16.28 -12.29
C VAL A 196 -3.48 16.55 -12.80
N LEU A 197 -2.45 16.28 -12.00
CA LEU A 197 -1.06 16.48 -12.40
C LEU A 197 -0.65 15.54 -13.53
N ALA A 198 -1.05 14.27 -13.48
CA ALA A 198 -0.82 13.30 -14.54
C ALA A 198 -1.46 13.78 -15.85
N GLN A 199 -2.71 14.26 -15.81
CA GLN A 199 -3.36 14.84 -16.99
C GLN A 199 -2.58 16.05 -17.53
N ARG A 200 -2.12 16.96 -16.65
CA ARG A 200 -1.31 18.12 -17.05
C ARG A 200 0.05 17.70 -17.64
N MET A 201 0.68 16.68 -17.08
CA MET A 201 1.95 16.14 -17.57
C MET A 201 1.80 15.53 -18.96
N ILE A 202 0.72 14.78 -19.21
CA ILE A 202 0.41 14.24 -20.54
C ILE A 202 0.20 15.40 -21.54
N LEU A 203 -0.62 16.39 -21.18
CA LEU A 203 -0.89 17.53 -22.06
C LEU A 203 0.35 18.37 -22.39
N LYS A 204 1.31 18.48 -21.46
CA LYS A 204 2.48 19.36 -21.60
C LYS A 204 3.75 18.64 -22.08
N PHE A 205 3.92 17.38 -21.74
CA PHE A 205 5.16 16.62 -21.97
C PHE A 205 4.94 15.28 -22.67
N ASP A 206 3.70 14.92 -23.01
CA ASP A 206 3.31 13.62 -23.60
C ASP A 206 3.91 12.42 -22.84
N SER A 207 4.05 12.56 -21.51
CA SER A 207 4.75 11.60 -20.67
C SER A 207 4.33 11.70 -19.20
N LEU A 208 4.29 10.55 -18.52
CA LEU A 208 4.17 10.45 -17.06
C LEU A 208 5.51 10.31 -16.34
N ASN A 209 6.63 10.50 -17.05
CA ASN A 209 7.96 10.48 -16.44
C ASN A 209 8.20 11.77 -15.64
N VAL A 210 8.36 11.63 -14.32
CA VAL A 210 8.51 12.76 -13.40
C VAL A 210 9.83 13.52 -13.62
N GLU A 211 10.85 12.91 -14.25
CA GLU A 211 12.08 13.63 -14.62
C GLU A 211 11.84 14.77 -15.62
N ARG A 212 10.78 14.69 -16.45
CA ARG A 212 10.42 15.79 -17.35
C ARG A 212 10.10 17.07 -16.59
N LEU A 213 9.67 16.97 -15.33
CA LEU A 213 9.42 18.13 -14.47
C LEU A 213 10.72 18.85 -14.06
N ASN A 214 11.87 18.16 -14.02
CA ASN A 214 13.16 18.80 -13.73
C ASN A 214 13.64 19.70 -14.87
N SER A 215 13.11 19.54 -16.09
CA SER A 215 13.41 20.45 -17.22
C SER A 215 12.77 21.83 -17.08
N LEU A 216 11.92 22.04 -16.07
CA LEU A 216 11.34 23.34 -15.72
C LEU A 216 12.19 24.12 -14.70
N LYS A 217 13.33 23.56 -14.27
CA LYS A 217 14.32 24.34 -13.53
C LYS A 217 15.01 25.28 -14.52
N GLY A 218 14.66 26.56 -14.45
CA GLY A 218 15.44 27.64 -15.04
C GLY A 218 16.81 27.73 -14.40
#